data_AF-A0A4R6VN37-F1
#
_entry.id   AF-A0A4R6VN37-F1
#
_cell.length_a   1.000
_cell.length_b   1.000
_cell.length_c   1.000
_cell.angle_alpha   90.00
_cell.angle_beta   90.00
_cell.angle_gamma   90.00
#
_symmetry.space_group_name_H-M   'P 1'
#
loop_
_entity.id
_entity.type
_entity.pdbx_description
1 polymer ?
#
loop_
_entity_poly.entity_id
_entity_poly.type
_entity_poly.pdbx_seq_one_letter_code
_entity_poly.pdbx_strand_id
1 'polypeptide(L)'
;MAFEFTLEKGDFAESASSNEDNVIILKIGHDIARNVEYSLNCSLSIAIGENQSTLEFVFMIIETKPDGTYVSHMMSGLETKGLLTEPEQRTEVLDAVRFSLQILAENLQPSVINMMTCETNLPRKALMKYDYVFDVLPHLGYDARRGNQQLGTHIWIAKRIDQPANV
;
A
#
# COMPACT_ATOMS: atom_id res chain seq x y z
N MET A 1 14.95 -12.04 17.43
CA MET A 1 13.58 -11.70 17.03
C MET A 1 12.90 -13.00 16.69
N ALA A 2 11.72 -13.27 17.26
CA ALA A 2 10.96 -14.50 17.01
C ALA A 2 9.70 -14.14 16.22
N PHE A 3 9.91 -13.48 15.07
CA PHE A 3 8.83 -13.11 14.18
C PHE A 3 8.37 -14.35 13.41
N GLU A 4 7.08 -14.63 13.48
CA GLU A 4 6.40 -15.66 12.71
C GLU A 4 5.54 -14.99 11.64
N PHE A 5 5.86 -15.27 10.38
CA PHE A 5 5.14 -14.79 9.21
C PHE A 5 3.96 -15.73 8.92
N THR A 6 2.77 -15.18 8.73
CA THR A 6 1.52 -15.95 8.61
C THR A 6 0.64 -15.53 7.43
N LEU A 7 1.07 -14.56 6.62
CA LEU A 7 0.27 -14.08 5.49
C LEU A 7 0.25 -15.12 4.37
N GLU A 8 -0.93 -15.55 3.97
CA GLU A 8 -1.12 -16.44 2.82
C GLU A 8 -1.94 -15.74 1.73
N LYS A 9 -1.78 -16.18 0.47
CA LYS A 9 -2.54 -15.61 -0.67
C LYS A 9 -4.06 -15.76 -0.52
N GLY A 10 -4.52 -16.73 0.26
CA GLY A 10 -5.94 -16.92 0.57
C GLY A 10 -6.53 -15.79 1.42
N ASP A 11 -5.72 -15.19 2.30
CA ASP A 11 -6.16 -14.18 3.28
C ASP A 11 -6.57 -12.86 2.63
N PHE A 12 -6.15 -12.65 1.38
CA PHE A 12 -6.37 -11.41 0.64
C PHE A 12 -7.86 -11.16 0.41
N ALA A 13 -8.63 -12.20 0.09
CA ALA A 13 -10.04 -12.11 -0.25
C ALA A 13 -10.94 -11.98 0.98
N GLU A 14 -10.63 -12.68 2.08
CA GLU A 14 -11.45 -12.67 3.30
C GLU A 14 -11.40 -11.31 4.01
N SER A 15 -10.29 -10.59 3.90
CA SER A 15 -10.11 -9.29 4.54
C SER A 15 -10.76 -8.14 3.77
N ALA A 16 -11.03 -8.33 2.48
CA ALA A 16 -11.65 -7.32 1.60
C ALA A 16 -13.15 -7.12 1.88
N SER A 17 -13.80 -8.06 2.58
CA SER A 17 -15.26 -8.04 2.76
C SER A 17 -15.77 -7.16 3.90
N SER A 18 -14.91 -6.47 4.66
CA SER A 18 -15.31 -5.94 5.97
C SER A 18 -15.55 -4.43 6.11
N ASN A 19 -15.10 -3.50 5.25
CA ASN A 19 -15.14 -2.08 5.65
C ASN A 19 -15.66 -1.08 4.60
N GLU A 20 -16.57 -0.20 5.07
CA GLU A 20 -17.02 1.06 4.45
C GLU A 20 -15.91 2.13 4.42
N ASP A 21 -14.78 1.86 5.06
CA ASP A 21 -13.62 2.74 5.14
C ASP A 21 -12.66 2.38 4.00
N ASN A 22 -12.11 3.39 3.33
CA ASN A 22 -11.18 3.26 2.20
C ASN A 22 -9.82 2.62 2.59
N VAL A 23 -9.82 1.52 3.34
CA VAL A 23 -8.68 0.86 3.98
C VAL A 23 -8.87 -0.66 3.99
N ILE A 24 -7.79 -1.37 3.71
CA ILE A 24 -7.67 -2.82 3.86
C ILE A 24 -6.56 -3.08 4.87
N ILE A 25 -6.84 -3.96 5.85
CA ILE A 25 -5.88 -4.37 6.86
C ILE A 25 -5.71 -5.89 6.78
N LEU A 26 -4.49 -6.35 6.55
CA LEU A 26 -4.14 -7.78 6.46
C LEU A 26 -3.14 -8.13 7.55
N LYS A 27 -3.37 -9.20 8.32
CA LYS A 27 -2.38 -9.68 9.29
C LYS A 27 -1.18 -10.28 8.55
N ILE A 28 0.02 -9.81 8.87
CA ILE A 28 1.27 -10.32 8.27
C ILE A 28 1.90 -11.39 9.15
N GLY A 29 1.82 -11.22 10.48
CA GLY A 29 2.49 -12.11 11.42
C GLY A 29 2.50 -11.55 12.83
N HIS A 30 3.35 -12.13 13.69
CA HIS A 30 3.46 -11.73 15.09
C HIS A 30 4.86 -12.01 15.66
N ASP A 31 5.24 -11.32 16.73
CA ASP A 31 6.45 -11.61 17.52
C ASP A 31 6.04 -11.98 18.95
N ILE A 32 6.16 -13.27 19.27
CA ILE A 32 5.76 -13.84 20.56
C ILE A 32 6.59 -13.25 21.71
N ALA A 33 7.90 -13.02 21.49
CA ALA A 33 8.78 -12.51 22.53
C ALA A 33 8.45 -11.07 22.91
N ARG A 34 7.99 -10.26 21.94
CA ARG A 34 7.59 -8.87 22.16
C ARG A 34 6.10 -8.71 22.48
N ASN A 35 5.31 -9.78 22.34
CA ASN A 35 3.85 -9.79 22.42
C ASN A 35 3.25 -8.68 21.54
N VAL A 36 3.53 -8.73 20.23
CA VAL A 36 3.04 -7.78 19.21
C VAL A 36 2.59 -8.51 17.95
N GLU A 37 1.67 -7.89 17.23
CA GLU A 37 1.18 -8.31 15.93
C GLU A 37 1.58 -7.29 14.87
N TYR A 38 1.82 -7.78 13.64
CA TYR A 38 2.15 -6.96 12.49
C TYR A 38 1.08 -7.11 11.43
N SER A 39 0.59 -5.98 10.92
CA SER A 39 -0.44 -5.95 9.89
C SER A 39 -0.06 -5.01 8.76
N LEU A 40 -0.35 -5.40 7.53
CA LEU A 40 -0.33 -4.51 6.37
C LEU A 40 -1.56 -3.63 6.44
N ASN A 41 -1.38 -2.32 6.34
CA ASN A 41 -2.46 -1.36 6.16
C ASN A 41 -2.29 -0.69 4.79
N CYS A 42 -3.31 -0.79 3.95
CA CYS A 42 -3.38 -0.16 2.63
C CYS A 42 -4.62 0.71 2.56
N SER A 43 -4.52 1.96 2.11
CA SER A 43 -5.67 2.86 2.07
C SER A 43 -5.65 3.79 0.86
N LEU A 44 -6.84 4.28 0.48
CA LEU A 44 -7.05 5.41 -0.43
C LEU A 44 -7.65 6.58 0.35
N SER A 45 -6.88 7.65 0.54
CA SER A 45 -7.32 8.84 1.29
C SER A 45 -7.36 10.09 0.41
N ILE A 46 -8.10 11.11 0.80
CA ILE A 46 -8.16 12.36 0.01
C ILE A 46 -6.78 13.02 0.05
N ALA A 47 -6.19 13.26 -1.13
CA ALA A 47 -4.91 13.94 -1.23
C ALA A 47 -5.06 15.41 -0.78
N ILE A 48 -4.22 15.87 0.15
CA ILE A 48 -4.29 17.23 0.69
C ILE A 48 -4.04 18.25 -0.44
N GLY A 49 -4.97 19.19 -0.62
CA GLY A 49 -4.84 20.27 -1.60
C GLY A 49 -5.30 19.90 -3.02
N GLU A 50 -5.76 18.67 -3.24
CA GLU A 50 -6.37 18.23 -4.49
C GLU A 50 -7.90 18.28 -4.41
N ASN A 51 -8.56 18.11 -5.56
CA ASN A 51 -10.01 17.95 -5.59
C ASN A 51 -10.45 16.65 -4.88
N GLN A 52 -11.72 16.59 -4.46
CA GLN A 52 -12.28 15.41 -3.78
C GLN A 52 -12.25 14.12 -4.62
N SER A 53 -11.94 14.20 -5.91
CA SER A 53 -11.86 13.05 -6.83
C SER A 53 -10.45 12.47 -6.99
N THR A 54 -9.44 13.05 -6.35
CA THR A 54 -8.07 12.54 -6.31
C THR A 54 -7.80 11.87 -4.97
N LEU A 55 -7.56 10.56 -5.01
CA LEU A 55 -7.19 9.77 -3.84
C LEU A 55 -5.71 9.40 -3.87
N GLU A 56 -5.06 9.49 -2.72
CA GLU A 56 -3.69 9.03 -2.48
C GLU A 56 -3.71 7.61 -1.92
N PHE A 57 -2.99 6.72 -2.59
CA PHE A 57 -2.73 5.37 -2.11
C PHE A 57 -1.53 5.37 -1.16
N VAL A 58 -1.78 4.91 0.07
CA VAL A 58 -0.78 4.78 1.12
C VAL A 58 -0.76 3.34 1.61
N PHE A 59 0.43 2.78 1.79
CA PHE A 59 0.60 1.49 2.44
C PHE A 59 1.73 1.53 3.49
N MET A 60 1.52 0.81 4.59
CA MET A 60 2.47 0.72 5.71
C MET A 60 2.27 -0.57 6.49
N ILE A 61 3.30 -1.02 7.21
CA ILE A 61 3.15 -2.09 8.20
C ILE A 61 2.90 -1.44 9.56
N ILE A 62 1.85 -1.84 10.25
CA ILE A 62 1.52 -1.39 11.60
C ILE A 62 1.89 -2.48 12.59
N GLU A 63 2.49 -2.08 13.71
CA GLU A 63 2.75 -2.92 14.86
C GLU A 63 1.75 -2.59 15.97
N THR A 64 1.01 -3.60 16.45
CA THR A 64 0.03 -3.46 17.53
C THR A 64 0.27 -4.47 18.64
N LYS A 65 -0.28 -4.20 19.82
CA LYS A 65 -0.48 -5.22 20.86
C LYS A 65 -1.72 -6.07 20.54
N PRO A 66 -1.87 -7.26 21.14
CA PRO A 66 -3.06 -8.10 20.93
C PRO A 66 -4.38 -7.45 21.38
N ASP A 67 -4.34 -6.43 22.23
CA ASP A 67 -5.51 -5.64 22.64
C ASP A 67 -5.85 -4.50 21.64
N GLY A 68 -5.16 -4.43 20.51
CA GLY A 68 -5.31 -3.38 19.50
C GLY A 68 -4.52 -2.10 19.80
N THR A 69 -3.78 -2.02 20.91
CA THR A 69 -2.97 -0.84 21.23
C THR A 69 -1.90 -0.64 20.17
N TYR A 70 -1.93 0.52 19.51
CA TYR A 70 -0.92 0.94 18.55
C TYR A 70 0.47 1.05 19.20
N VAL A 71 1.49 0.47 18.56
CA VAL A 71 2.88 0.55 19.01
C VAL A 71 3.71 1.43 18.05
N SER A 72 3.73 1.07 16.77
CA SER A 72 4.51 1.76 15.75
C SER A 72 3.98 1.50 14.34
N HIS A 73 4.52 2.21 13.35
CA HIS A 73 4.32 1.90 11.93
C HIS A 73 5.66 1.97 11.18
N MET A 74 5.72 1.30 10.04
CA MET A 74 6.89 1.22 9.16
C MET A 74 6.46 1.57 7.73
N MET A 75 7.05 2.62 7.15
CA MET A 75 6.73 3.08 5.79
C MET A 75 7.87 2.86 4.80
N SER A 76 9.09 2.64 5.30
CA SER A 76 10.28 2.44 4.49
C SER A 76 10.66 0.95 4.39
N GLY A 77 11.38 0.61 3.31
CA GLY A 77 11.96 -0.72 3.19
C GLY A 77 13.12 -0.97 4.16
N LEU A 78 13.69 0.09 4.75
CA LEU A 78 14.77 -0.01 5.73
C LEU A 78 14.24 -0.46 7.08
N GLU A 79 13.09 0.06 7.49
CA GLU A 79 12.40 -0.34 8.73
C GLU A 79 11.93 -1.80 8.69
N THR A 80 11.42 -2.25 7.55
CA THR A 80 10.90 -3.62 7.40
C THR A 80 11.98 -4.68 7.13
N LYS A 81 13.22 -4.28 6.86
CA LYS A 81 14.31 -5.20 6.50
C LYS A 81 14.63 -6.22 7.60
N GLY A 82 14.52 -5.83 8.86
CA GLY A 82 14.75 -6.69 10.01
C GLY A 82 13.56 -7.59 10.37
N LEU A 83 12.35 -7.20 9.94
CA LEU A 83 11.11 -7.94 10.16
C LEU A 83 10.92 -9.02 9.09
N LEU A 84 10.96 -8.62 7.82
CA LEU A 84 10.81 -9.49 6.67
C LEU A 84 12.22 -9.90 6.21
N THR A 85 12.76 -11.00 6.74
CA THR A 85 14.14 -11.43 6.45
C THR A 85 14.24 -12.16 5.12
N GLU A 86 13.22 -12.95 4.79
CA GLU A 86 13.20 -13.80 3.61
C GLU A 86 12.71 -13.03 2.37
N PRO A 87 13.33 -13.21 1.19
CA PRO A 87 12.86 -12.58 -0.07
C PRO A 87 11.41 -12.92 -0.42
N GLU A 88 10.97 -14.14 -0.14
CA GLU A 88 9.62 -14.64 -0.40
C GLU A 88 8.58 -13.85 0.40
N GLN A 89 8.82 -13.64 1.70
CA GLN A 89 7.95 -12.82 2.57
C GLN A 89 7.77 -11.39 2.04
N ARG A 90 8.87 -10.78 1.57
CA ARG A 90 8.82 -9.43 0.97
C ARG A 90 7.99 -9.42 -0.31
N THR A 91 8.05 -10.50 -1.09
CA THR A 91 7.29 -10.65 -2.33
C THR A 91 5.81 -10.83 -2.01
N GLU A 92 5.47 -11.66 -1.03
CA GLU A 92 4.09 -11.90 -0.59
C GLU A 92 3.43 -10.64 -0.02
N VAL A 93 4.15 -9.86 0.79
CA VAL A 93 3.65 -8.57 1.27
C VAL A 93 3.42 -7.59 0.11
N LEU A 94 4.31 -7.55 -0.89
CA LEU A 94 4.12 -6.70 -2.06
C LEU A 94 2.96 -7.16 -2.94
N ASP A 95 2.76 -8.47 -3.11
CA ASP A 95 1.60 -9.05 -3.78
C ASP A 95 0.31 -8.63 -3.06
N ALA A 96 0.31 -8.65 -1.72
CA ALA A 96 -0.82 -8.23 -0.90
C ALA A 96 -1.12 -6.73 -1.01
N VAL A 97 -0.09 -5.86 -1.08
CA VAL A 97 -0.24 -4.43 -1.36
C VAL A 97 -0.88 -4.21 -2.72
N ARG A 98 -0.36 -4.89 -3.75
CA ARG A 98 -0.85 -4.80 -5.14
C ARG A 98 -2.31 -5.25 -5.23
N PHE A 99 -2.65 -6.37 -4.59
CA PHE A 99 -4.03 -6.86 -4.51
C PHE A 99 -4.94 -5.87 -3.77
N SER A 100 -4.47 -5.32 -2.65
CA SER A 100 -5.26 -4.33 -1.88
C SER A 100 -5.55 -3.07 -2.70
N LEU A 101 -4.56 -2.56 -3.46
CA LEU A 101 -4.79 -1.44 -4.38
C LEU A 101 -5.83 -1.79 -5.45
N GLN A 102 -5.77 -3.00 -6.01
CA GLN A 102 -6.75 -3.46 -6.99
C GLN A 102 -8.17 -3.40 -6.43
N ILE A 103 -8.40 -4.02 -5.27
CA ILE A 103 -9.72 -4.06 -4.61
C ILE A 103 -10.21 -2.65 -4.28
N LEU A 104 -9.34 -1.80 -3.70
CA LEU A 104 -9.68 -0.43 -3.37
C LEU A 104 -10.05 0.38 -4.62
N ALA A 105 -9.33 0.22 -5.72
CA ALA A 105 -9.61 0.91 -6.97
C ALA A 105 -10.90 0.42 -7.67
N GLU A 106 -11.17 -0.89 -7.64
CA GLU A 106 -12.40 -1.49 -8.17
C GLU A 106 -13.64 -1.02 -7.39
N ASN A 107 -13.55 -0.96 -6.06
CA ASN A 107 -14.65 -0.59 -5.18
C ASN A 107 -14.93 0.92 -5.19
N LEU A 108 -13.89 1.75 -5.07
CA LEU A 108 -14.06 3.20 -4.94
C LEU A 108 -14.12 3.93 -6.27
N GLN A 109 -13.57 3.34 -7.32
CA GLN A 109 -13.56 3.89 -8.67
C GLN A 109 -13.12 5.38 -8.78
N PRO A 110 -12.03 5.79 -8.11
CA PRO A 110 -11.61 7.19 -8.11
C PRO A 110 -11.25 7.68 -9.51
N SER A 111 -11.44 8.97 -9.77
CA SER A 111 -11.03 9.61 -11.03
C SER A 111 -9.52 9.61 -11.20
N VAL A 112 -8.81 9.87 -10.10
CA VAL A 112 -7.35 9.91 -10.05
C VAL A 112 -6.87 9.16 -8.81
N ILE A 113 -5.92 8.25 -9.00
CA ILE A 113 -5.13 7.65 -7.91
C ILE A 113 -3.72 8.20 -8.02
N ASN A 114 -3.17 8.70 -6.93
CA ASN A 114 -1.75 9.02 -6.87
C ASN A 114 -1.07 8.22 -5.74
N MET A 115 0.25 8.14 -5.80
CA MET A 115 1.07 7.55 -4.75
C MET A 115 2.42 8.25 -4.75
N MET A 116 2.92 8.54 -3.55
CA MET A 116 4.15 9.29 -3.35
C MET A 116 5.14 8.50 -2.50
N THR A 117 6.44 8.64 -2.77
CA THR A 117 7.46 8.09 -1.86
C THR A 117 7.54 8.94 -0.59
N CYS A 118 7.56 8.31 0.58
CA CYS A 118 7.77 9.02 1.85
C CYS A 118 9.22 9.52 2.00
N GLU A 119 10.18 8.84 1.36
CA GLU A 119 11.59 9.19 1.38
C GLU A 119 12.00 9.91 0.08
N THR A 120 12.97 10.82 0.20
CA THR A 120 13.54 11.55 -0.95
C THR A 120 14.80 10.86 -1.49
N ASN A 121 15.10 11.07 -2.76
CA ASN A 121 16.33 10.62 -3.43
C ASN A 121 16.55 9.11 -3.37
N LEU A 122 15.47 8.34 -3.44
CA LEU A 122 15.52 6.89 -3.43
C LEU A 122 16.26 6.33 -4.65
N PRO A 123 17.11 5.30 -4.47
CA PRO A 123 17.77 4.65 -5.59
C PRO A 123 16.76 3.89 -6.46
N ARG A 124 17.06 3.73 -7.76
CA ARG A 124 16.17 3.04 -8.73
C ARG A 124 15.63 1.69 -8.22
N LYS A 125 16.46 0.90 -7.54
CA LYS A 125 16.05 -0.39 -6.97
C LYS A 125 14.92 -0.26 -5.93
N ALA A 126 14.93 0.78 -5.11
CA ALA A 126 13.87 1.02 -4.13
C ALA A 126 12.56 1.50 -4.77
N LEU A 127 12.64 2.05 -5.98
CA LEU A 127 11.49 2.55 -6.73
C LEU A 127 10.71 1.42 -7.42
N MET A 128 11.35 0.27 -7.68
CA MET A 128 10.73 -0.86 -8.38
C MET A 128 9.49 -1.41 -7.67
N LYS A 129 9.41 -1.34 -6.33
CA LYS A 129 8.21 -1.78 -5.59
C LYS A 129 6.99 -0.90 -5.89
N TYR A 130 7.21 0.40 -6.09
CA TYR A 130 6.15 1.34 -6.43
C TYR A 130 5.68 1.13 -7.87
N ASP A 131 6.63 0.92 -8.80
CA ASP A 131 6.32 0.54 -10.18
C ASP A 131 5.50 -0.76 -10.23
N TYR A 132 5.88 -1.78 -9.46
CA TYR A 132 5.16 -3.06 -9.34
C TYR A 132 3.74 -2.90 -8.77
N VAL A 133 3.58 -2.14 -7.69
CA VAL A 133 2.26 -1.92 -7.09
C VAL A 133 1.32 -1.19 -8.04
N PHE A 134 1.80 -0.17 -8.75
CA PHE A 134 0.97 0.63 -9.66
C PHE A 134 0.65 -0.04 -11.00
N ASP A 135 1.36 -1.11 -11.36
CA ASP A 135 1.18 -1.80 -12.64
C ASP A 135 -0.20 -2.48 -12.78
N VAL A 136 -0.96 -2.61 -11.69
CA VAL A 136 -2.28 -3.22 -11.69
C VAL A 136 -3.35 -2.28 -12.26
N LEU A 137 -3.16 -0.96 -12.13
CA LEU A 137 -4.17 0.04 -12.47
C LEU A 137 -4.52 0.11 -13.98
N PRO A 138 -3.59 -0.08 -14.94
CA PRO A 138 -3.93 -0.20 -16.35
C PRO A 138 -4.95 -1.30 -16.66
N HIS A 139 -4.93 -2.41 -15.93
CA HIS A 139 -5.90 -3.50 -16.10
C HIS A 139 -7.31 -3.12 -15.60
N LEU A 140 -7.42 -2.04 -14.83
CA LEU A 140 -8.67 -1.49 -14.30
C LEU A 140 -9.15 -0.26 -15.07
N GLY A 141 -8.57 0.04 -16.24
CA GLY A 141 -8.98 1.17 -17.08
C GLY A 141 -8.38 2.52 -16.68
N TYR A 142 -7.20 2.53 -16.05
CA TYR A 142 -6.46 3.75 -15.74
C TYR A 142 -5.26 3.96 -16.66
N ASP A 143 -5.03 5.20 -17.09
CA ASP A 143 -3.74 5.66 -17.64
C ASP A 143 -2.78 5.92 -16.47
N ALA A 144 -2.02 4.89 -16.09
CA ALA A 144 -1.06 4.92 -15.00
C ALA A 144 0.35 5.23 -15.50
N ARG A 145 0.96 6.27 -14.93
CA ARG A 145 2.30 6.73 -15.28
C ARG A 145 3.06 7.25 -14.08
N ARG A 146 4.38 7.19 -14.19
CA ARG A 146 5.25 7.88 -13.25
C ARG A 146 5.22 9.38 -13.56
N GLY A 147 4.89 10.18 -12.56
CA GLY A 147 4.90 11.64 -12.62
C GLY A 147 6.31 12.22 -12.49
N ASN A 148 6.38 13.55 -12.53
CA ASN A 148 7.64 14.26 -12.33
C ASN A 148 8.11 14.14 -10.87
N GLN A 149 9.43 14.13 -10.69
CA GLN A 149 10.04 14.20 -9.38
C GLN A 149 9.90 15.62 -8.81
N GLN A 150 9.49 15.74 -7.55
CA GLN A 150 9.41 17.02 -6.83
C GLN A 150 10.27 16.94 -5.57
N LEU A 151 11.30 17.79 -5.46
CA LEU A 151 12.18 17.86 -4.30
C LEU A 151 12.82 16.53 -3.85
N GLY A 152 13.12 15.63 -4.80
CA GLY A 152 13.67 14.30 -4.47
C GLY A 152 12.61 13.21 -4.35
N THR A 153 11.34 13.56 -4.26
CA THR A 153 10.22 12.64 -4.11
C THR A 153 9.69 12.18 -5.47
N HIS A 154 9.32 10.91 -5.57
CA HIS A 154 8.73 10.35 -6.78
C HIS A 154 7.23 10.15 -6.61
N ILE A 155 6.49 10.44 -7.68
CA ILE A 155 5.03 10.40 -7.71
C ILE A 155 4.61 9.44 -8.83
N TRP A 156 3.62 8.62 -8.57
CA TRP A 156 2.88 7.86 -9.57
C TRP A 156 1.47 8.41 -9.62
N ILE A 157 0.92 8.55 -10.82
CA ILE A 157 -0.42 9.10 -11.05
C ILE A 157 -1.12 8.20 -12.06
N ALA A 158 -2.35 7.80 -11.74
CA ALA A 158 -3.21 7.01 -12.59
C ALA A 158 -4.54 7.74 -12.77
N LYS A 159 -4.91 8.04 -14.01
CA LYS A 159 -6.17 8.72 -14.35
C LYS A 159 -7.11 7.74 -15.03
N ARG A 160 -8.36 7.66 -14.59
CA ARG A 160 -9.35 6.79 -15.24
C ARG A 160 -9.61 7.25 -16.68
N ILE A 161 -9.57 6.33 -17.64
CA ILE A 161 -9.68 6.63 -19.08
C ILE A 161 -11.12 7.02 -19.45
N ASP A 162 -12.11 6.44 -18.77
CA ASP A 162 -13.53 6.53 -19.14
C ASP A 162 -14.28 7.73 -18.54
N GLN A 163 -13.60 8.65 -17.85
CA GLN A 163 -14.26 9.87 -17.37
C GLN A 163 -13.95 11.04 -18.30
N PRO A 164 -14.97 11.69 -18.90
CA PRO A 164 -14.74 12.97 -19.58
C PRO A 164 -14.12 13.91 -18.56
N ALA A 165 -13.09 14.65 -18.98
CA ALA A 165 -12.54 15.72 -18.16
C ALA A 165 -13.70 16.64 -17.79
N ASN A 166 -14.09 16.66 -16.52
CA ASN A 166 -15.01 17.67 -16.01
C ASN A 166 -14.27 19.01 -16.11
N VAL A 167 -14.47 19.69 -17.24
CA VAL A 167 -14.09 21.08 -17.50
C VAL A 167 -15.10 22.00 -16.83
#